data_AF-A0A8E0V6C3-F1
#
_entry.id   AF-A0A8E0V6C3-F1
#
_cell.length_a   1.000
_cell.length_b   1.000
_cell.length_c   1.000
_cell.angle_alpha   90.00
_cell.angle_beta   90.00
_cell.angle_gamma   90.00
#
_symmetry.space_group_name_H-M   'P 1'
#
loop_
_entity.id
_entity.type
_entity.pdbx_description
1 polymer ?
#
loop_
_entity_poly.entity_id
_entity_poly.type
_entity_poly.pdbx_seq_one_letter_code
_entity_poly.pdbx_strand_id
1 'polypeptide(L)' 'FMINKGFTYVIPPFMMHGDVVKGVMSFPEMDAMMYKIEGEDLYLIGTSEHTMIGRFIDQTLDEATLPLTLTSYSPCFRK' A
#
# COMPACT_ATOMS: atom_id res chain seq x y z
N PHE A 1 4.92 18.82 6.14
CA PHE A 1 3.80 19.56 5.52
C PHE A 1 2.45 18.91 5.82
N MET A 2 2.17 17.69 5.34
CA MET A 2 0.85 17.06 5.48
C MET A 2 0.43 16.78 6.93
N ILE A 3 1.38 16.48 7.82
CA ILE A 3 1.13 16.34 9.27
C ILE A 3 0.47 17.61 9.84
N ASN A 4 0.95 18.79 9.45
CA ASN A 4 0.39 20.08 9.88
C ASN A 4 -0.98 20.37 9.25
N LYS A 5 -1.42 19.56 8.27
CA LYS A 5 -2.76 19.60 7.67
C LYS A 5 -3.70 18.55 8.27
N GLY A 6 -3.31 17.88 9.35
CA GLY A 6 -4.14 16.89 10.04
C GLY A 6 -4.09 15.48 9.44
N PHE A 7 -3.09 15.16 8.61
CA PHE A 7 -2.90 13.80 8.10
C PHE A 7 -2.03 12.99 9.06
N THR A 8 -2.44 11.76 9.33
CA THR A 8 -1.68 10.82 10.16
C THR A 8 -0.49 10.29 9.37
N TYR A 9 0.72 10.48 9.89
CA TYR A 9 1.93 9.92 9.26
C TYR A 9 2.02 8.41 9.52
N VAL A 10 2.25 7.65 8.47
CA VAL A 10 2.39 6.18 8.52
C VAL A 10 3.70 5.79 7.86
N ILE A 11 4.43 4.87 8.48
CA ILE A 11 5.57 4.19 7.86
C ILE A 11 5.05 2.84 7.35
N PRO A 12 4.83 2.68 6.03
CA PRO A 12 4.33 1.43 5.48
C PRO A 12 5.47 0.41 5.32
N PRO A 13 5.15 -0.88 5.26
CA PRO A 13 6.10 -1.87 4.74
C PRO A 13 6.41 -1.58 3.26
N PHE A 14 7.65 -1.86 2.85
CA PHE A 14 8.10 -1.67 1.47
C PHE A 14 7.97 -2.92 0.60
N MET A 15 7.48 -4.00 1.20
CA MET A 15 7.13 -5.24 0.53
C MET A 15 5.70 -5.62 0.91
N MET A 16 5.01 -6.32 0.02
CA MET A 16 3.64 -6.78 0.22
C MET A 16 3.41 -8.16 -0.37
N HIS A 17 2.50 -8.91 0.24
CA HIS A 17 2.00 -10.17 -0.31
C HIS A 17 1.19 -9.94 -1.60
N GLY A 18 1.25 -10.89 -2.54
CA GLY A 18 0.54 -10.78 -3.81
C GLY A 18 -0.97 -10.63 -3.64
N ASP A 19 -1.55 -11.21 -2.58
CA ASP A 19 -2.99 -11.12 -2.31
C ASP A 19 -3.45 -9.70 -1.95
N VAL A 20 -2.56 -8.87 -1.37
CA VAL A 20 -2.87 -7.45 -1.07
C VAL A 20 -3.00 -6.65 -2.37
N VAL A 21 -2.22 -7.00 -3.41
CA VAL A 21 -2.21 -6.32 -4.71
C VAL A 21 -3.46 -6.63 -5.53
N LYS A 22 -3.98 -7.86 -5.43
CA LYS A 22 -5.12 -8.34 -6.23
C LYS A 22 -6.38 -7.50 -6.04
N GLY A 23 -6.53 -6.81 -4.91
CA GLY A 23 -7.66 -5.91 -4.65
C GLY A 23 -7.58 -4.55 -5.37
N VAL A 24 -6.41 -4.19 -5.92
CA VAL A 24 -6.14 -2.83 -6.43
C VAL A 24 -5.72 -2.83 -7.91
N MET A 25 -5.06 -3.89 -8.39
CA MET A 25 -4.60 -3.99 -9.79
C MET A 25 -4.65 -5.43 -10.31
N SER A 26 -4.62 -5.59 -11.63
CA SER A 26 -4.66 -6.91 -12.27
C SER A 26 -3.31 -7.64 -12.19
N PHE A 27 -3.34 -8.97 -12.25
CA PHE A 27 -2.13 -9.80 -12.22
C PHE A 27 -1.14 -9.50 -13.38
N PRO A 28 -1.59 -9.25 -14.63
CA PRO A 28 -0.69 -8.84 -15.72
C PRO A 28 0.01 -7.51 -15.45
N GLU A 29 -0.70 -6.52 -14.89
CA GLU A 29 -0.10 -5.23 -14.52
C GLU A 29 0.90 -5.41 -13.37
N MET A 30 0.59 -6.30 -12.43
CA MET A 30 1.48 -6.61 -11.30
C MET A 30 2.82 -7.16 -11.79
N ASP A 31 2.81 -8.12 -12.72
CA ASP A 31 4.02 -8.75 -13.24
C ASP A 31 4.84 -7.78 -14.11
N ALA A 32 4.17 -6.92 -14.88
CA ALA A 32 4.81 -5.92 -15.72
C ALA A 32 5.46 -4.79 -14.90
N MET A 33 4.85 -4.36 -13.80
CA MET A 33 5.25 -3.14 -13.08
C MET A 33 6.05 -3.38 -11.80
N MET A 34 5.90 -4.53 -11.14
CA MET A 34 6.46 -4.76 -9.81
C MET A 34 7.64 -5.74 -9.80
N TYR A 35 8.63 -5.47 -8.94
CA TYR A 35 9.71 -6.41 -8.66
C TYR A 35 9.24 -7.47 -7.66
N LYS A 36 9.36 -8.74 -8.04
CA LYS A 36 9.08 -9.89 -7.17
C LYS A 36 10.37 -10.35 -6.49
N ILE A 37 10.28 -10.68 -5.20
CA ILE A 37 11.37 -11.35 -4.48
C ILE A 37 11.40 -12.82 -4.88
N GLU A 38 12.55 -13.29 -5.38
CA GLU A 38 12.68 -14.68 -5.81
C GLU A 38 12.55 -15.64 -4.62
N GLY A 39 11.74 -16.69 -4.79
CA GLY A 39 11.49 -17.68 -3.74
C GLY A 39 10.46 -17.28 -2.68
N GLU A 40 9.91 -16.06 -2.74
CA GLU A 40 8.95 -15.55 -1.75
C GLU A 40 7.66 -15.03 -2.41
N ASP A 41 6.56 -15.04 -1.66
CA ASP A 41 5.33 -14.32 -2.03
C ASP A 41 5.42 -12.86 -1.55
N LEU A 42 6.46 -12.15 -2.01
CA LEU A 42 6.68 -10.74 -1.71
C LEU A 42 6.99 -9.95 -2.97
N TYR A 43 6.39 -8.76 -3.04
CA TYR A 43 6.58 -7.80 -4.11
C TYR A 43 7.01 -6.46 -3.51
N LEU A 44 8.01 -5.80 -4.12
CA LEU A 44 8.39 -4.44 -3.76
C LEU A 44 7.31 -3.45 -4.20
N ILE A 45 7.04 -2.45 -3.36
CA ILE A 45 5.98 -1.48 -3.64
C ILE A 45 6.37 -0.47 -4.74
N GLY A 46 5.43 -0.18 -5.64
CA GLY A 46 5.55 0.93 -6.60
C GLY A 46 5.11 2.30 -6.05
N THR A 47 4.42 2.29 -4.90
CA THR A 47 3.90 3.45 -4.16
C THR A 47 3.53 3.03 -2.73
N SER A 48 3.61 3.94 -1.76
CA SER A 48 3.11 3.72 -0.39
C SER A 48 1.61 3.44 -0.32
N GLU A 49 0.87 3.87 -1.35
CA GLU A 49 -0.58 3.67 -1.45
C GLU A 49 -0.98 2.20 -1.32
N HIS A 50 -0.28 1.28 -1.99
CA HIS A 50 -0.64 -0.13 -2.03
C HIS A 50 -0.71 -0.76 -0.63
N THR A 51 0.31 -0.52 0.19
CA THR A 51 0.39 -1.08 1.54
C THR A 51 -0.41 -0.28 2.56
N MET A 52 -0.62 1.02 2.33
CA MET A 52 -1.52 1.82 3.17
C MET A 52 -2.99 1.44 2.97
N ILE A 53 -3.45 1.22 1.74
CA ILE A 53 -4.82 0.74 1.47
C ILE A 53 -4.99 -0.69 1.97
N GLY A 54 -3.98 -1.54 1.77
CA GLY A 54 -3.97 -2.92 2.25
C GLY A 54 -4.24 -3.08 3.75
N ARG A 55 -3.94 -2.05 4.56
CA ARG A 55 -4.26 -2.00 6.00
C ARG A 55 -5.74 -2.20 6.32
N PHE A 56 -6.63 -1.85 5.39
CA PHE A 56 -8.08 -1.85 5.59
C PHE A 56 -8.78 -3.07 4.99
N ILE A 57 -8.03 -4.02 4.41
CA ILE A 57 -8.60 -5.28 3.90
C ILE A 57 -9.29 -6.01 5.07
N ASP A 58 -10.47 -6.56 4.77
CA ASP A 58 -11.32 -7.32 5.71
C ASP A 58 -11.69 -6.56 7.01
N GLN A 59 -11.73 -5.22 6.96
CA GLN A 59 -12.16 -4.39 8.08
C GLN A 59 -13.47 -3.65 7.77
N THR A 60 -14.36 -3.60 8.76
CA THR A 60 -15.48 -2.65 8.78
C THR A 60 -15.04 -1.42 9.57
N LEU A 61 -15.11 -0.25 8.95
CA LEU A 61 -14.73 1.02 9.58
C LEU A 61 -15.93 1.63 10.30
N ASP A 62 -15.66 2.24 11.45
CA ASP A 62 -16.64 3.06 12.17
C ASP A 62 -16.83 4.38 11.42
N GLU A 63 -18.06 4.70 11.05
CA GLU A 63 -18.42 5.93 10.34
C GLU A 63 -17.96 7.17 11.11
N ALA A 64 -17.97 7.14 12.44
CA ALA A 64 -17.52 8.25 13.28
C ALA A 64 -16.01 8.56 13.14
N THR A 65 -15.22 7.63 12.59
CA THR A 65 -13.79 7.79 12.36
C THR A 65 -13.45 8.35 10.98
N LEU A 66 -14.46 8.53 10.11
CA LEU A 66 -14.29 9.03 8.76
C LEU A 66 -14.32 10.57 8.69
N PRO A 67 -13.57 11.20 7.77
CA PRO A 67 -12.63 10.58 6.84
C PRO A 67 -11.29 10.21 7.50
N LEU A 68 -10.72 9.07 7.11
CA LEU A 68 -9.34 8.71 7.47
C LEU A 68 -8.35 9.39 6.52
N THR A 69 -7.48 10.25 7.07
CA THR A 69 -6.46 10.97 6.29
C THR A 69 -5.06 10.46 6.65
N LEU A 70 -4.40 9.81 5.69
CA LEU A 70 -3.07 9.22 5.87
C LEU A 70 -2.04 9.85 4.94
N THR A 71 -0.82 9.99 5.42
CA THR A 71 0.33 10.46 4.62
C THR A 71 1.55 9.62 4.94
N SER A 72 2.40 9.42 3.95
CA SER A 72 3.58 8.55 4.06
C SER A 72 4.69 9.06 3.15
N TYR A 73 5.92 8.71 3.53
CA TYR A 73 7.08 8.74 2.66
C TYR A 73 7.63 7.32 2.55
N SER A 74 7.86 6.85 1.32
CA SER A 74 8.46 5.53 1.06
C SER A 74 9.39 5.58 -0.15
N PRO A 75 10.41 4.72 -0.20
CA PRO A 75 11.02 4.31 -1.45
C PRO A 75 9.97 3.67 -2.37
N CYS A 76 10.12 3.87 -3.68
CA CYS A 76 9.23 3.32 -4.70
C CYS A 76 10.07 2.59 -5.76
N PHE A 77 9.68 1.37 -6.09
CA PHE A 77 10.41 0.50 -7.00
C PHE A 77 9.52 0.18 -8.21
N ARG A 78 9.99 0.48 -9.42
CA ARG A 78 9.27 0.24 -10.69
C ARG A 78 10.23 -0.38 -11.71
N LYS A 79 9.75 -1.39 -12.43
CA LYS A 79 10.46 -2.02 -13.56
C LYS A 79 10.64 -1.06 -14.74
#